data_AF-A0A7S3JNL7-F1
#
_entry.id   AF-A0A7S3JNL7-F1
#
_cell.length_a   1.000
_cell.length_b   1.000
_cell.length_c   1.000
_cell.angle_alpha   90.00
_cell.angle_beta   90.00
_cell.angle_gamma   90.00
#
_symmetry.space_group_name_H-M   'P 1'
#
loop_
_entity.id
_entity.type
_entity.pdbx_description
1 polymer ?
#
loop_
_entity_poly.entity_id
_entity_poly.type
_entity_poly.pdbx_seq_one_letter_code
_entity_poly.pdbx_strand_id
1 'polypeptide(L)'
;KNVVYPYFIDIYNDLCQRSDDQEKGVDKVTMLEYSNLPGMVGERFFHLFDNNKDGYVDKKEFVKGFSRIFSSQLDTFLQLIFEFYDFDEDGLVNKEDIR
;
A
#
# COMPACT_ATOMS: atom_id res chain seq x y z
N LYS A 1 0.18 -16.56 -12.90
CA LYS A 1 -0.01 -16.45 -11.43
C LYS A 1 1.23 -16.88 -10.62
N ASN A 2 1.99 -17.92 -11.00
CA ASN A 2 3.14 -18.44 -10.22
C ASN A 2 4.44 -17.61 -10.20
N VAL A 3 4.63 -16.62 -11.09
CA VAL A 3 5.89 -15.83 -11.18
C VAL A 3 5.82 -14.53 -10.38
N VAL A 4 4.62 -14.04 -10.10
CA VAL A 4 4.39 -12.71 -9.52
C VAL A 4 4.63 -12.70 -8.01
N TYR A 5 4.30 -13.79 -7.33
CA TYR A 5 4.47 -13.90 -5.88
C TYR A 5 5.95 -13.85 -5.45
N PRO A 6 6.88 -14.63 -6.03
CA PRO A 6 8.31 -14.52 -5.72
C PRO A 6 8.85 -13.11 -5.95
N TYR A 7 8.43 -12.47 -7.05
CA TYR A 7 8.83 -11.10 -7.37
C TYR A 7 8.42 -10.09 -6.28
N PHE A 8 7.20 -10.19 -5.75
CA PHE A 8 6.77 -9.34 -4.64
C PHE A 8 7.54 -9.60 -3.34
N ILE A 9 7.95 -10.84 -3.09
CA ILE A 9 8.80 -11.16 -1.94
C ILE A 9 10.18 -10.53 -2.09
N ASP A 10 10.77 -10.58 -3.29
CA ASP A 10 12.09 -10.00 -3.53
C ASP A 10 12.08 -8.48 -3.34
N ILE A 11 11.05 -7.78 -3.86
CA ILE A 11 10.87 -6.35 -3.60
C ILE A 11 10.70 -6.09 -2.11
N TYR A 12 9.82 -6.84 -1.43
CA TYR A 12 9.60 -6.65 0.00
C TYR A 12 10.90 -6.77 0.80
N ASN A 13 11.72 -7.77 0.51
CA ASN A 13 13.00 -7.97 1.21
C ASN A 13 13.97 -6.81 0.94
N ASP A 14 14.05 -6.32 -0.30
CA ASP A 14 14.88 -5.16 -0.66
C ASP A 14 14.43 -3.87 0.05
N LEU A 15 13.13 -3.64 0.15
CA LEU A 15 12.59 -2.49 0.88
C LEU A 15 12.78 -2.61 2.38
N CYS A 16 12.57 -3.80 2.95
CA CYS A 16 12.78 -4.03 4.37
C CYS A 16 14.24 -3.74 4.78
N GLN A 17 15.22 -4.05 3.92
CA GLN A 17 16.63 -3.71 4.17
C GLN A 17 16.92 -2.21 4.23
N ARG A 18 16.08 -1.38 3.59
CA ARG A 18 16.19 0.08 3.58
C ARG A 18 15.42 0.76 4.72
N SER A 19 14.57 -0.02 5.39
CA SER A 19 13.72 0.42 6.49
C SER A 19 14.51 0.70 7.77
N ASP A 20 13.95 1.52 8.65
CA ASP A 20 14.57 1.88 9.93
C ASP A 20 14.55 0.73 10.95
N ASP A 21 13.54 -0.13 10.89
CA ASP A 21 13.37 -1.32 11.73
C ASP A 21 12.95 -2.54 10.88
N GLN A 22 13.92 -3.41 10.62
CA GLN A 22 13.77 -4.60 9.80
C GLN A 22 12.85 -5.67 10.42
N GLU A 23 12.63 -5.63 11.74
CA GLU A 23 11.73 -6.60 12.40
C GLU A 23 10.26 -6.23 12.19
N LYS A 24 9.95 -4.95 11.99
CA LYS A 24 8.59 -4.45 11.80
C LYS A 24 8.14 -4.46 10.34
N GLY A 25 9.07 -4.28 9.39
CA GLY A 25 8.78 -4.34 7.97
C GLY A 25 9.19 -3.07 7.24
N VAL A 26 8.43 -2.70 6.20
CA VAL A 26 8.74 -1.52 5.38
C VAL A 26 8.13 -0.28 6.02
N ASP A 27 8.96 0.67 6.45
CA ASP A 27 8.48 1.94 6.97
C ASP A 27 7.92 2.83 5.85
N LYS A 28 7.16 3.84 6.28
CA LYS A 28 6.51 4.79 5.39
C LYS A 28 7.45 5.54 4.47
N VAL A 29 8.58 6.04 4.97
CA VAL A 29 9.53 6.82 4.16
C VAL A 29 10.07 5.95 3.04
N THR A 30 10.52 4.74 3.37
CA THR A 30 11.01 3.77 2.37
C THR A 30 9.94 3.45 1.32
N MET A 31 8.69 3.23 1.73
CA MET A 31 7.59 2.93 0.81
C MET A 31 7.26 4.11 -0.12
N LEU A 32 7.28 5.34 0.41
CA LEU A 32 7.06 6.57 -0.37
C LEU A 32 8.17 6.82 -1.39
N GLU A 33 9.43 6.67 -0.98
CA GLU A 33 10.58 6.80 -1.87
C GLU A 33 10.56 5.77 -2.99
N TYR A 34 10.21 4.51 -2.68
CA TYR A 34 10.08 3.45 -3.68
C TYR A 34 8.95 3.70 -4.68
N SER A 35 7.79 4.14 -4.19
CA SER A 35 6.63 4.40 -5.06
C SER A 35 6.82 5.64 -5.93
N ASN A 36 7.67 6.59 -5.51
CA ASN A 36 7.89 7.88 -6.15
C ASN A 36 6.58 8.64 -6.42
N LEU A 37 5.60 8.50 -5.52
CA LEU A 37 4.29 9.12 -5.62
C LEU A 37 4.30 10.52 -4.94
N PRO A 38 3.61 11.51 -5.53
CA PRO A 38 3.62 12.87 -5.01
C PRO A 38 2.76 13.01 -3.75
N GLY A 39 3.34 13.54 -2.67
CA GLY A 39 2.63 14.08 -1.49
C GLY A 39 1.49 13.20 -0.99
N MET A 40 0.26 13.74 -1.00
CA MET A 40 -0.94 13.05 -0.52
C MET A 40 -1.23 11.73 -1.24
N VAL A 41 -0.78 11.57 -2.48
CA VAL A 41 -1.00 10.32 -3.24
C VAL A 41 -0.16 9.20 -2.66
N GLY A 42 1.09 9.51 -2.30
CA GLY A 42 1.96 8.55 -1.63
C GLY A 42 1.45 8.22 -0.23
N GLU A 43 0.99 9.22 0.51
CA GLU A 43 0.37 9.04 1.83
C GLU A 43 -0.79 8.03 1.78
N ARG A 44 -1.74 8.24 0.88
CA ARG A 44 -2.88 7.34 0.68
C ARG A 44 -2.42 5.97 0.20
N PHE A 45 -1.42 5.92 -0.68
CA PHE A 45 -0.84 4.67 -1.14
C PHE A 45 -0.29 3.87 0.03
N PHE A 46 0.43 4.49 0.97
CA PHE A 46 0.93 3.79 2.16
C PHE A 46 -0.20 3.23 3.03
N HIS A 47 -1.23 4.04 3.32
CA HIS A 47 -2.37 3.62 4.16
C HIS A 47 -3.16 2.45 3.57
N LEU A 48 -3.19 2.29 2.24
CA LEU A 48 -3.81 1.11 1.61
C LEU A 48 -3.09 -0.21 1.97
N PHE A 49 -1.81 -0.15 2.33
CA PHE A 49 -1.03 -1.33 2.71
C PHE A 49 -1.01 -1.54 4.22
N ASP A 50 -0.78 -0.49 5.00
CA ASP A 50 -0.75 -0.52 6.48
C ASP A 50 -2.17 -0.69 7.05
N ASN A 51 -2.66 -1.94 7.07
CA ASN A 51 -4.03 -2.25 7.48
C ASN A 51 -4.18 -2.25 9.00
N ASN A 52 -3.11 -2.58 9.72
CA ASN A 52 -3.10 -2.64 11.17
C ASN A 52 -2.80 -1.26 11.82
N LYS A 53 -2.40 -0.26 11.01
CA LYS A 53 -2.10 1.12 11.40
C LYS A 53 -0.94 1.21 12.39
N ASP A 54 0.05 0.32 12.26
CA ASP A 54 1.24 0.30 13.12
C ASP A 54 2.38 1.18 12.58
N GLY A 55 2.20 1.77 11.40
CA GLY A 55 3.17 2.64 10.73
C GLY A 55 4.20 1.89 9.91
N TYR A 56 4.06 0.57 9.77
CA TYR A 56 4.89 -0.31 8.96
C TYR A 56 4.01 -1.14 8.03
N VAL A 57 4.59 -1.63 6.95
CA VAL A 57 3.95 -2.60 6.07
C VAL A 57 4.63 -3.94 6.26
N ASP A 58 3.90 -4.89 6.84
CA ASP A 58 4.39 -6.25 7.00
C ASP A 58 4.37 -7.03 5.67
N LYS A 59 5.02 -8.19 5.64
CA LYS A 59 5.12 -9.02 4.42
C LYS A 59 3.75 -9.44 3.87
N LYS A 60 2.79 -9.75 4.75
CA LYS A 60 1.45 -10.18 4.38
C LYS A 60 0.66 -9.02 3.81
N GLU A 61 0.74 -7.85 4.43
CA GLU A 61 0.16 -6.59 3.95
C GLU A 61 0.72 -6.20 2.58
N PHE A 62 2.04 -6.24 2.42
CA PHE A 62 2.73 -5.96 1.17
C PHE A 62 2.22 -6.83 0.03
N VAL A 63 2.28 -8.15 0.22
CA VAL A 63 1.89 -9.11 -0.82
C VAL A 63 0.41 -9.03 -1.13
N LYS A 64 -0.45 -8.84 -0.11
CA LYS A 64 -1.89 -8.73 -0.30
C LYS A 64 -2.24 -7.44 -1.05
N GLY A 65 -1.64 -6.30 -0.68
CA GLY A 65 -1.86 -5.02 -1.34
C GLY A 65 -1.43 -5.05 -2.82
N PHE A 66 -0.23 -5.55 -3.10
CA PHE A 66 0.24 -5.72 -4.49
C PHE A 66 -0.60 -6.73 -5.27
N SER A 67 -1.00 -7.85 -4.65
CA SER A 67 -1.88 -8.81 -5.31
C SER A 67 -3.23 -8.18 -5.65
N ARG A 68 -3.77 -7.31 -4.78
CA ARG A 68 -5.03 -6.59 -5.00
C ARG A 68 -4.92 -5.56 -6.13
N ILE A 69 -3.81 -4.82 -6.20
CA ILE A 69 -3.57 -3.82 -7.25
C ILE A 69 -3.32 -4.48 -8.61
N PHE A 70 -2.51 -5.54 -8.66
CA PHE A 70 -2.02 -6.10 -9.93
C PHE A 70 -2.81 -7.33 -10.43
N SER A 71 -3.63 -7.97 -9.59
CA SER A 71 -4.45 -9.13 -9.99
C SER A 71 -5.93 -8.80 -10.21
N SER A 72 -6.30 -7.51 -10.22
CA SER A 72 -7.70 -7.08 -10.22
C SER A 72 -8.32 -7.00 -11.62
N GLN A 73 -9.58 -7.45 -11.71
CA GLN A 73 -10.52 -7.04 -12.75
C GLN A 73 -10.93 -5.57 -12.50
N LEU A 74 -11.48 -4.90 -13.51
CA LEU A 74 -11.78 -3.46 -13.51
C LEU A 74 -12.55 -2.99 -12.25
N ASP A 75 -13.48 -3.80 -11.74
CA ASP A 75 -14.27 -3.50 -10.54
C ASP A 75 -13.43 -3.40 -9.26
N THR A 76 -12.42 -4.24 -9.09
CA THR A 76 -11.54 -4.19 -7.92
C THR A 76 -10.59 -2.99 -7.99
N PHE A 77 -10.19 -2.57 -9.20
CA PHE A 77 -9.43 -1.33 -9.38
C PHE A 77 -10.29 -0.10 -9.05
N LEU A 78 -11.56 -0.08 -9.45
CA LEU A 78 -12.50 0.98 -9.06
C LEU A 78 -12.72 1.03 -7.54
N GLN A 79 -12.85 -0.12 -6.88
CA GLN A 79 -12.97 -0.18 -5.43
C GLN A 79 -11.70 0.30 -4.73
N LEU A 80 -10.52 0.02 -5.29
CA LEU A 80 -9.25 0.49 -4.77
C LEU A 80 -9.08 2.00 -4.94
N ILE A 81 -9.53 2.55 -6.08
CA ILE A 81 -9.63 4.02 -6.26
C ILE A 81 -10.59 4.61 -5.24
N PHE A 82 -11.72 3.96 -4.97
CA PHE A 82 -12.68 4.46 -3.99
C PHE A 82 -12.07 4.53 -2.58
N GLU A 83 -11.44 3.45 -2.12
CA GLU A 83 -10.71 3.42 -0.83
C GLU A 83 -9.52 4.37 -0.79
N PHE A 84 -8.94 4.71 -1.95
CA PHE A 84 -7.91 5.74 -2.04
C PHE A 84 -8.49 7.15 -1.77
N TYR A 85 -9.78 7.35 -2.00
CA TYR A 85 -10.45 8.63 -1.81
C TYR A 85 -11.20 8.76 -0.49
N ASP A 86 -11.66 7.65 0.09
CA ASP A 86 -12.35 7.55 1.38
C ASP A 86 -11.32 7.57 2.52
N PHE A 87 -11.16 8.72 3.19
CA PHE A 87 -10.11 8.92 4.19
C PHE A 87 -10.53 8.54 5.59
N ASP A 88 -11.80 8.71 5.93
CA ASP A 88 -12.34 8.32 7.25
C ASP A 88 -12.78 6.84 7.31
N GLU A 89 -12.65 6.12 6.19
CA GLU A 89 -13.00 4.70 6.04
C GLU A 89 -14.49 4.44 6.31
N ASP A 90 -15.36 5.43 6.06
CA ASP A 90 -16.81 5.33 6.29
C ASP A 90 -17.56 4.63 5.13
N GLY A 91 -16.86 4.33 4.04
CA GLY A 91 -17.42 3.73 2.83
C GLY A 91 -18.07 4.73 1.87
N LEU A 92 -17.90 6.03 2.11
CA LEU A 92 -18.36 7.15 1.30
C LEU A 92 -17.16 8.05 0.94
N VAL A 93 -17.25 8.75 -0.20
CA VAL A 93 -16.26 9.77 -0.55
C VAL A 93 -16.94 11.12 -0.42
N ASN A 94 -16.61 11.83 0.66
CA ASN A 94 -17.14 13.14 0.98
C ASN A 94 -16.16 14.25 0.57
N LYS A 95 -16.67 15.49 0.51
CA LYS A 95 -15.84 16.67 0.19
C LYS A 95 -14.71 16.89 1.20
N GLU A 96 -14.89 16.39 2.41
CA GLU A 96 -13.94 16.47 3.51
C GLU A 96 -12.75 15.52 3.30
N ASP A 97 -12.95 14.40 2.58
CA ASP A 97 -11.89 13.43 2.24
C ASP A 97 -11.02 13.87 1.05
N ILE A 98 -11.52 14.82 0.23
CA ILE A 98 -10.85 15.32 -0.98
C ILE A 98 -10.08 16.63 -0.68
N ARG A 99 -10.09 17.11 0.57
CA ARG A 99 -9.63 18.47 0.89
C ARG A 99 -8.12 18.60 1.09
#